data_AF-A0A386H3W2-F1
#
_entry.id   AF-A0A386H3W2-F1
#
_cell.length_a   1.000
_cell.length_b   1.000
_cell.length_c   1.000
_cell.angle_alpha   90.00
_cell.angle_beta   90.00
_cell.angle_gamma   90.00
#
_symmetry.space_group_name_H-M   'P 1'
#
loop_
_entity.id
_entity.type
_entity.pdbx_description
1 polymer ?
#
loop_
_entity_poly.entity_id
_entity_poly.type
_entity_poly.pdbx_seq_one_letter_code
_entity_poly.pdbx_strand_id
1 'polypeptide(L)'
;MFYCPYACTINNYYREVQTNSSIRIFNAAQGISNVDIYANGNLIVENLAHKKVSDYIPISHGNHNITVYPSGQKTNPILNTNVNIPENIILNVAITGTAPNISLFLIQEPSAAKNLGRPCIRLVNLSPDPSPIDIKLSDGTSIFTNVMYRDFTNYACIPTGNYTFTVTSSKDNNIELTIPNINLGNNYYTLYTIGKNKKTNSLEAVILKESGTHRNDLSR
;
A
#
# COMPACT_ATOMS: atom_id res chain seq x y z
N MET A 1 10.90 9.66 -67.87
CA MET A 1 10.50 8.48 -67.06
C MET A 1 10.70 8.85 -65.60
N PHE A 2 9.57 8.85 -64.87
CA PHE A 2 9.37 8.82 -63.42
C PHE A 2 9.96 9.94 -62.54
N TYR A 3 9.18 11.02 -62.53
CA TYR A 3 8.89 11.88 -61.39
C TYR A 3 8.54 11.02 -60.15
N CYS A 4 9.21 11.23 -59.02
CA CYS A 4 8.81 10.66 -57.73
C CYS A 4 8.51 11.83 -56.78
N PRO A 5 7.25 12.27 -56.67
CA PRO A 5 6.83 13.16 -55.60
C PRO A 5 6.72 12.35 -54.31
N TYR A 6 6.57 13.03 -53.18
CA TYR A 6 6.44 12.51 -51.81
C TYR A 6 7.77 12.32 -51.07
N ALA A 7 8.13 13.37 -50.34
CA ALA A 7 8.82 13.25 -49.07
C ALA A 7 8.04 12.24 -48.22
N CYS A 8 8.65 11.09 -47.93
CA CYS A 8 8.13 10.15 -46.95
C CYS A 8 8.37 10.79 -45.58
N THR A 9 7.38 11.54 -45.09
CA THR A 9 7.32 11.90 -43.67
C THR A 9 7.22 10.60 -42.88
N ILE A 10 8.35 10.20 -42.29
CA ILE A 10 8.35 9.14 -41.29
C ILE A 10 7.63 9.73 -40.07
N ASN A 11 6.32 9.49 -39.99
CA ASN A 11 5.60 9.61 -38.74
C ASN A 11 6.18 8.54 -37.82
N ASN A 12 7.24 8.91 -37.10
CA ASN A 12 7.59 8.24 -35.86
C ASN A 12 6.45 8.52 -34.88
N TYR A 13 5.36 7.76 -35.02
CA TYR A 13 4.54 7.42 -33.88
C TYR A 13 5.47 6.59 -32.98
N TYR A 14 6.29 7.28 -32.20
CA TYR A 14 6.74 6.75 -30.94
C TYR A 14 5.44 6.38 -30.23
N ARG A 15 5.07 5.09 -30.26
CA ARG A 15 4.31 4.53 -29.16
C ARG A 15 5.20 4.85 -27.97
N GLU A 16 4.84 5.87 -27.20
CA GLU A 16 5.34 5.93 -25.83
C GLU A 16 5.05 4.55 -25.26
N VAL A 17 6.10 3.81 -24.98
CA VAL A 17 5.96 2.60 -24.19
C VAL A 17 5.46 3.15 -22.87
N GLN A 18 4.14 3.12 -22.67
CA GLN A 18 3.53 3.61 -21.46
C GLN A 18 4.05 2.68 -20.36
N THR A 19 5.10 3.14 -19.68
CA THR A 19 5.71 2.49 -18.54
C THR A 19 4.67 2.54 -17.43
N ASN A 20 3.82 1.51 -17.42
CA ASN A 20 2.72 1.43 -16.47
C ASN A 20 3.28 0.98 -15.13
N SER A 21 3.00 1.80 -14.12
CA SER A 21 3.09 1.42 -12.72
C SER A 21 1.88 0.56 -12.36
N SER A 22 1.91 -0.03 -11.17
CA SER A 22 0.76 -0.74 -10.63
C SER A 22 0.42 -0.22 -9.24
N ILE A 23 -0.86 0.00 -8.99
CA ILE A 23 -1.37 0.37 -7.67
C ILE A 23 -2.22 -0.76 -7.09
N ARG A 24 -2.13 -0.96 -5.77
CA ARG A 24 -3.08 -1.76 -4.98
C ARG A 24 -3.63 -0.88 -3.89
N ILE A 25 -4.95 -0.80 -3.75
CA ILE A 25 -5.59 0.10 -2.80
C ILE A 25 -5.98 -0.66 -1.54
N PHE A 26 -5.58 -0.16 -0.37
CA PHE A 26 -5.97 -0.68 0.94
C PHE A 26 -6.91 0.28 1.65
N ASN A 27 -8.10 -0.17 2.07
CA ASN A 27 -9.00 0.65 2.87
C ASN A 27 -8.73 0.46 4.37
N ALA A 28 -7.88 1.33 4.94
CA ALA A 28 -7.57 1.39 6.37
C ALA A 28 -8.39 2.46 7.13
N ALA A 29 -9.16 3.28 6.42
CA ALA A 29 -9.86 4.43 6.98
C ALA A 29 -11.00 4.01 7.91
N GLN A 30 -11.16 4.75 9.00
CA GLN A 30 -12.20 4.52 10.01
C GLN A 30 -13.37 5.50 9.87
N GLY A 31 -14.56 5.05 10.26
CA GLY A 31 -15.76 5.89 10.27
C GLY A 31 -16.35 6.16 8.88
N ILE A 32 -16.02 5.32 7.90
CA ILE A 32 -16.61 5.34 6.55
C ILE A 32 -17.20 3.97 6.22
N SER A 33 -18.22 3.94 5.35
CA SER A 33 -18.75 2.72 4.76
C SER A 33 -17.76 2.15 3.72
N ASN A 34 -18.15 1.06 3.04
CA ASN A 34 -17.47 0.62 1.83
C ASN A 34 -17.40 1.77 0.82
N VAL A 35 -16.36 1.77 -0.01
CA VAL A 35 -16.06 2.86 -0.92
C VAL A 35 -15.86 2.41 -2.37
N ASP A 36 -16.21 3.29 -3.29
CA ASP A 36 -15.83 3.19 -4.70
C ASP A 36 -14.69 4.18 -4.95
N ILE A 37 -13.65 3.75 -5.65
CA ILE A 37 -12.48 4.57 -5.98
C ILE A 37 -12.43 4.82 -7.48
N TYR A 38 -12.23 6.07 -7.85
CA TYR A 38 -12.14 6.55 -9.22
C TYR A 38 -10.78 7.20 -9.47
N ALA A 39 -10.19 6.95 -10.65
CA ALA A 39 -9.02 7.65 -11.15
C ALA A 39 -9.39 8.42 -12.42
N ASN A 40 -9.18 9.74 -12.41
CA ASN A 40 -9.56 10.65 -13.50
C ASN A 40 -11.02 10.49 -13.94
N GLY A 41 -11.92 10.24 -12.98
CA GLY A 41 -13.35 10.01 -13.21
C GLY A 41 -13.76 8.59 -13.62
N ASN A 42 -12.80 7.69 -13.88
CA ASN A 42 -13.09 6.29 -14.22
C ASN A 42 -13.07 5.41 -12.96
N LEU A 43 -14.07 4.54 -12.79
CA LEU A 43 -14.12 3.60 -11.66
C LEU A 43 -12.96 2.59 -11.79
N ILE A 44 -12.13 2.49 -10.75
CA ILE A 44 -10.99 1.55 -10.70
C ILE A 44 -11.14 0.48 -9.62
N VAL A 45 -11.92 0.75 -8.56
CA VAL A 45 -12.26 -0.22 -7.51
C VAL A 45 -13.68 0.03 -7.06
N GLU A 46 -14.48 -1.03 -7.03
CA GLU A 46 -15.87 -1.00 -6.57
C GLU A 46 -15.98 -1.66 -5.19
N ASN A 47 -16.81 -1.08 -4.31
CA ASN A 47 -17.26 -1.68 -3.05
C ASN A 47 -16.11 -2.18 -2.14
N LEU A 48 -15.03 -1.41 -2.02
CA LEU A 48 -13.87 -1.76 -1.20
C LEU A 48 -14.21 -1.60 0.29
N ALA A 49 -14.43 -2.73 0.95
CA ALA A 49 -14.74 -2.77 2.38
C ALA A 49 -13.54 -2.39 3.27
N HIS A 50 -13.83 -1.96 4.49
CA HIS A 50 -12.80 -1.69 5.50
C HIS A 50 -11.94 -2.94 5.76
N LYS A 51 -10.62 -2.74 5.92
CA LYS A 51 -9.61 -3.80 6.08
C LYS A 51 -9.41 -4.71 4.87
N LYS A 52 -9.93 -4.33 3.68
CA LYS A 52 -9.73 -5.05 2.43
C LYS A 52 -8.80 -4.30 1.49
N VAL A 53 -8.14 -5.07 0.63
CA VAL A 53 -7.34 -4.58 -0.49
C VAL A 53 -8.00 -4.91 -1.81
N SER A 54 -7.77 -4.06 -2.81
CA SER A 54 -8.06 -4.38 -4.20
C SER A 54 -7.06 -5.38 -4.78
N ASP A 55 -7.32 -5.82 -6.00
CA ASP A 55 -6.29 -6.37 -6.86
C ASP A 55 -5.29 -5.28 -7.29
N TYR A 56 -4.20 -5.70 -7.91
CA TYR A 56 -3.24 -4.81 -8.55
C TYR A 56 -3.83 -4.26 -9.85
N ILE A 57 -3.84 -2.93 -9.97
CA ILE A 57 -4.43 -2.21 -11.09
C ILE A 57 -3.28 -1.55 -11.86
N PRO A 58 -3.14 -1.79 -13.18
CA PRO A 58 -2.18 -1.06 -13.99
C PRO A 58 -2.63 0.41 -14.09
N ILE A 59 -1.69 1.32 -13.91
CA ILE A 59 -1.94 2.76 -14.00
C ILE A 59 -0.74 3.43 -14.68
N SER A 60 -1.01 4.43 -15.51
CA SER A 60 0.05 5.24 -16.10
C SER A 60 0.81 6.00 -15.03
N HIS A 61 2.06 6.38 -15.33
CA HIS A 61 2.79 7.34 -14.51
C HIS A 61 2.21 8.76 -14.70
N GLY A 62 2.56 9.67 -13.80
CA GLY A 62 2.11 11.05 -13.80
C GLY A 62 0.99 11.34 -12.80
N ASN A 63 0.37 12.52 -12.94
CA ASN A 63 -0.64 12.98 -12.00
C ASN A 63 -2.01 12.37 -12.32
N HIS A 64 -2.62 11.76 -11.31
CA HIS A 64 -3.97 11.21 -11.35
C HIS A 64 -4.84 11.87 -10.28
N ASN A 65 -6.03 12.32 -10.68
CA ASN A 65 -7.05 12.71 -9.73
C ASN A 65 -7.72 11.45 -9.17
N ILE A 66 -7.53 11.19 -7.88
CA ILE A 66 -8.15 10.08 -7.17
C ILE A 66 -9.32 10.62 -6.35
N THR A 67 -10.51 10.10 -6.64
CA THR A 67 -11.73 10.42 -5.92
C THR A 67 -12.31 9.17 -5.26
N VAL A 68 -12.69 9.29 -4.00
CA VAL A 68 -13.26 8.20 -3.18
C VAL A 68 -14.68 8.59 -2.77
N TYR A 69 -15.65 7.76 -3.12
CA TYR A 69 -17.06 7.92 -2.75
C TYR A 69 -17.51 6.80 -1.82
N PRO A 70 -18.56 7.01 -1.00
CA PRO A 70 -19.30 5.89 -0.45
C PRO A 70 -19.80 4.98 -1.58
N SER A 71 -19.75 3.67 -1.40
CA SER A 71 -20.08 2.74 -2.47
C SER A 71 -21.52 2.90 -2.96
N GLY A 72 -21.70 2.85 -4.28
CA GLY A 72 -22.99 3.10 -4.93
C GLY A 72 -23.37 4.58 -5.04
N GLN A 73 -22.50 5.50 -4.62
CA GLN A 73 -22.71 6.95 -4.71
C GLN A 73 -21.70 7.60 -5.66
N LYS A 74 -22.09 8.72 -6.27
CA LYS A 74 -21.23 9.57 -7.13
C LYS A 74 -21.29 11.06 -6.78
N THR A 75 -21.99 11.40 -5.71
CA THR A 75 -22.11 12.75 -5.17
C THR A 75 -21.45 12.79 -3.79
N ASN A 76 -20.95 13.95 -3.36
CA ASN A 76 -20.30 14.14 -2.06
C ASN A 76 -19.12 13.19 -1.79
N PRO A 77 -17.97 13.38 -2.48
CA PRO A 77 -16.81 12.51 -2.26
C PRO A 77 -16.30 12.61 -0.82
N ILE A 78 -15.86 11.47 -0.26
CA ILE A 78 -15.14 11.39 1.03
C ILE A 78 -13.76 12.04 0.88
N LEU A 79 -13.14 11.85 -0.29
CA LEU A 79 -11.83 12.38 -0.64
C LEU A 79 -11.79 12.68 -2.14
N ASN A 80 -11.18 13.81 -2.50
CA ASN A 80 -10.83 14.15 -3.87
C ASN A 80 -9.45 14.81 -3.84
N THR A 81 -8.43 14.15 -4.40
CA THR A 81 -7.05 14.63 -4.34
C THR A 81 -6.26 14.20 -5.57
N ASN A 82 -5.20 14.94 -5.90
CA ASN A 82 -4.25 14.55 -6.93
C ASN A 82 -3.10 13.75 -6.33
N VAL A 83 -2.70 12.70 -7.03
CA VAL A 83 -1.58 11.83 -6.66
C VAL A 83 -0.64 11.72 -7.85
N ASN A 84 0.66 11.94 -7.61
CA ASN A 84 1.69 11.68 -8.62
C ASN A 84 2.13 10.22 -8.54
N ILE A 85 1.97 9.49 -9.63
CA ILE A 85 2.39 8.09 -9.77
C ILE A 85 3.75 8.07 -10.49
N PRO A 86 4.84 7.63 -9.83
CA PRO A 86 6.13 7.43 -10.49
C PRO A 86 6.05 6.36 -11.58
N GLU A 87 7.01 6.35 -12.49
CA GLU A 87 7.13 5.34 -13.54
C GLU A 87 7.69 4.00 -13.03
N ASN A 88 7.27 2.89 -13.63
CA ASN A 88 7.84 1.55 -13.45
C ASN A 88 7.91 1.04 -12.00
N ILE A 89 6.97 1.44 -11.13
CA ILE A 89 6.93 0.96 -9.74
C ILE A 89 5.60 0.28 -9.38
N ILE A 90 5.63 -0.45 -8.28
CA ILE A 90 4.44 -0.98 -7.62
C ILE A 90 4.20 -0.16 -6.35
N LEU A 91 2.96 0.29 -6.16
CA LEU A 91 2.52 1.13 -5.04
C LEU A 91 1.35 0.46 -4.29
N ASN A 92 1.48 0.33 -2.98
CA ASN A 92 0.33 0.16 -2.10
C ASN A 92 -0.20 1.54 -1.71
N VAL A 93 -1.43 1.86 -2.09
CA VAL A 93 -2.10 3.12 -1.75
C VAL A 93 -3.07 2.86 -0.61
N ALA A 94 -2.76 3.34 0.59
CA ALA A 94 -3.65 3.22 1.72
C ALA A 94 -4.61 4.41 1.82
N ILE A 95 -5.91 4.17 1.84
CA ILE A 95 -6.91 5.12 2.31
C ILE A 95 -6.85 5.07 3.83
N THR A 96 -6.42 6.15 4.49
CA THR A 96 -6.15 6.16 5.94
C THR A 96 -6.70 7.41 6.62
N GLY A 97 -6.75 7.38 7.95
CA GLY A 97 -7.33 8.42 8.79
C GLY A 97 -8.68 8.03 9.39
N THR A 98 -9.38 9.01 9.95
CA THR A 98 -10.72 8.83 10.54
C THR A 98 -11.62 9.94 10.04
N ALA A 99 -12.83 9.58 9.57
CA ALA A 99 -13.78 10.55 9.03
C ALA A 99 -14.02 11.71 10.02
N PRO A 100 -14.05 12.98 9.54
CA PRO A 100 -13.97 13.39 8.13
C PRO A 100 -12.54 13.56 7.58
N ASN A 101 -11.50 13.32 8.38
CA ASN A 101 -10.10 13.54 8.01
C ASN A 101 -9.48 12.27 7.39
N ILE A 102 -9.83 12.01 6.12
CA ILE A 102 -9.29 10.90 5.32
C ILE A 102 -8.25 11.41 4.33
N SER A 103 -7.21 10.61 4.06
CA SER A 103 -6.18 10.90 3.06
C SER A 103 -5.69 9.62 2.38
N LEU A 104 -4.92 9.77 1.30
CA LEU A 104 -4.14 8.67 0.72
C LEU A 104 -2.71 8.70 1.26
N PHE A 105 -2.15 7.52 1.52
CA PHE A 105 -0.74 7.32 1.82
C PHE A 105 -0.14 6.35 0.81
N LEU A 106 0.91 6.79 0.11
CA LEU A 106 1.55 6.03 -0.95
C LEU A 106 2.74 5.27 -0.37
N ILE A 107 2.73 3.95 -0.52
CA ILE A 107 3.76 3.06 0.01
C ILE A 107 4.37 2.31 -1.16
N GLN A 108 5.60 2.64 -1.51
CA GLN A 108 6.30 1.95 -2.58
C GLN A 108 6.65 0.51 -2.16
N GLU A 109 6.36 -0.46 -3.02
CA GLU A 109 6.91 -1.80 -2.91
C GLU A 109 8.35 -1.79 -3.42
N PRO A 110 9.32 -2.26 -2.62
CA PRO A 110 10.70 -2.44 -3.06
C PRO A 110 10.78 -3.34 -4.29
N SER A 111 11.53 -2.90 -5.31
CA SER A 111 11.68 -3.62 -6.58
C SER A 111 12.43 -4.95 -6.44
N ALA A 112 13.30 -5.07 -5.44
CA ALA A 112 14.00 -6.31 -5.12
C ALA A 112 14.50 -6.27 -3.68
N ALA A 113 13.86 -7.02 -2.80
CA ALA A 113 14.65 -7.64 -1.74
C ALA A 113 15.09 -9.02 -2.28
N LYS A 114 16.33 -9.42 -1.98
CA LYS A 114 16.72 -10.81 -2.16
C LYS A 114 16.18 -11.57 -0.95
N ASN A 115 15.01 -12.17 -1.08
CA ASN A 115 14.56 -13.15 -0.10
C ASN A 115 15.38 -14.41 -0.36
N LEU A 116 16.51 -14.55 0.33
CA LEU A 116 17.42 -15.71 0.26
C LEU A 116 16.74 -16.97 0.86
N GLY A 117 15.57 -17.34 0.34
CA GLY A 117 14.70 -18.41 0.84
C GLY A 117 13.94 -18.08 2.13
N ARG A 118 13.88 -16.82 2.57
CA ARG A 118 13.33 -16.41 3.88
C ARG A 118 12.10 -15.49 3.74
N PRO A 119 11.12 -15.55 4.67
CA PRO A 119 10.13 -14.49 4.79
C PRO A 119 10.81 -13.15 5.08
N CYS A 120 10.30 -12.10 4.45
CA CYS A 120 10.64 -10.74 4.80
C CYS A 120 9.36 -9.98 5.15
N ILE A 121 9.34 -9.35 6.31
CA ILE A 121 8.20 -8.59 6.81
C ILE A 121 8.58 -7.10 6.89
N ARG A 122 7.63 -6.20 6.65
CA ARG A 122 7.75 -4.78 6.98
C ARG A 122 6.52 -4.31 7.74
N LEU A 123 6.65 -3.22 8.48
CA LEU A 123 5.55 -2.55 9.14
C LEU A 123 5.14 -1.31 8.33
N VAL A 124 3.84 -1.10 8.19
CA VAL A 124 3.25 0.19 7.78
C VAL A 124 2.30 0.61 8.90
N ASN A 125 2.60 1.71 9.57
CA ASN A 125 1.73 2.21 10.63
C ASN A 125 0.70 3.20 10.08
N LEU A 126 -0.56 2.78 10.01
CA LEU A 126 -1.71 3.58 9.57
C LEU A 126 -2.65 3.91 10.73
N SER A 127 -2.26 3.64 11.98
CA SER A 127 -3.02 4.06 13.14
C SER A 127 -2.80 5.57 13.39
N PRO A 128 -3.87 6.40 13.44
CA PRO A 128 -3.74 7.82 13.70
C PRO A 128 -3.34 8.20 15.14
N ASP A 129 -2.97 7.24 15.98
CA ASP A 129 -2.43 7.49 17.31
C ASP A 129 -1.09 8.25 17.21
N PRO A 130 -0.89 9.33 17.99
CA PRO A 130 0.35 10.10 17.95
C PRO A 130 1.56 9.35 18.54
N SER A 131 1.35 8.33 19.37
CA SER A 131 2.45 7.53 19.92
C SER A 131 3.04 6.61 18.85
N PRO A 132 4.37 6.63 18.63
CA PRO A 132 5.03 5.64 17.78
C PRO A 132 4.88 4.23 18.35
N ILE A 133 5.00 3.23 17.48
CA ILE A 133 4.92 1.82 17.85
C ILE A 133 6.20 1.07 17.54
N ASP A 134 6.45 0.02 18.34
CA ASP A 134 7.44 -1.00 18.10
C ASP A 134 6.76 -2.34 17.80
N ILE A 135 7.45 -3.22 17.07
CA ILE A 135 7.04 -4.60 16.86
C ILE A 135 8.09 -5.51 17.47
N LYS A 136 7.65 -6.39 18.36
CA LYS A 136 8.50 -7.37 19.05
C LYS A 136 7.98 -8.79 18.82
N LEU A 137 8.88 -9.76 18.95
CA LEU A 137 8.55 -11.18 19.07
C LEU A 137 8.23 -11.54 20.52
N SER A 138 7.66 -12.72 20.73
CA SER A 138 7.34 -13.25 22.06
C SER A 138 8.55 -13.44 22.97
N ASP A 139 9.75 -13.60 22.40
CA ASP A 139 11.01 -13.68 23.15
C ASP A 139 11.59 -12.30 23.53
N GLY A 140 10.89 -11.21 23.19
CA GLY A 140 11.30 -9.83 23.45
C GLY A 140 12.17 -9.21 22.35
N THR A 141 12.57 -9.98 21.32
CA THR A 141 13.35 -9.47 20.19
C THR A 141 12.58 -8.38 19.47
N SER A 142 13.16 -7.18 19.39
CA SER A 142 12.57 -6.07 18.63
C SER A 142 12.89 -6.20 17.16
N ILE A 143 11.88 -6.14 16.30
CA ILE A 143 12.01 -6.20 14.84
C ILE A 143 11.98 -4.78 14.25
N PHE A 144 11.03 -3.97 14.70
CA PHE A 144 10.87 -2.59 14.28
C PHE A 144 10.67 -1.71 15.50
N THR A 145 11.18 -0.48 15.44
CA THR A 145 11.09 0.46 16.55
C THR A 145 10.75 1.86 16.05
N ASN A 146 10.01 2.61 16.87
CA ASN A 146 9.70 4.03 16.68
C ASN A 146 9.01 4.35 15.34
N VAL A 147 8.03 3.53 14.94
CA VAL A 147 7.32 3.72 13.67
C VAL A 147 6.10 4.61 13.88
N MET A 148 6.15 5.81 13.30
CA MET A 148 5.11 6.83 13.47
C MET A 148 3.90 6.60 12.56
N TYR A 149 2.79 7.30 12.82
CA TYR A 149 1.65 7.32 11.91
C TYR A 149 2.05 7.81 10.50
N ARG A 150 1.62 7.07 9.48
CA ARG A 150 1.99 7.25 8.06
C ARG A 150 3.50 7.12 7.84
N ASP A 151 4.09 6.14 8.51
CA ASP A 151 5.46 5.71 8.28
C ASP A 151 5.51 4.20 7.98
N PHE A 152 6.59 3.75 7.34
CA PHE A 152 6.82 2.35 7.04
C PHE A 152 8.29 1.99 7.11
N THR A 153 8.56 0.73 7.41
CA THR A 153 9.93 0.24 7.58
C THR A 153 10.47 -0.39 6.30
N ASN A 154 11.80 -0.53 6.26
CA ASN A 154 12.43 -1.51 5.38
C ASN A 154 12.07 -2.94 5.80
N TYR A 155 12.22 -3.87 4.86
CA TYR A 155 12.03 -5.28 5.13
C TYR A 155 13.05 -5.82 6.14
N ALA A 156 12.56 -6.55 7.15
CA ALA A 156 13.34 -7.43 8.00
C ALA A 156 13.08 -8.88 7.58
N CYS A 157 14.13 -9.59 7.17
CA CYS A 157 14.03 -11.00 6.81
C CYS A 157 14.35 -11.89 8.00
N ILE A 158 13.39 -12.75 8.39
CA ILE A 158 13.48 -13.62 9.55
C ILE A 158 13.40 -15.10 9.12
N PRO A 159 13.74 -16.07 9.97
CA PRO A 159 13.55 -17.48 9.64
C PRO A 159 12.08 -17.79 9.27
N THR A 160 11.86 -18.84 8.48
CA THR A 160 10.49 -19.38 8.30
C THR A 160 9.99 -19.95 9.60
N GLY A 161 8.74 -19.66 9.96
CA GLY A 161 8.19 -20.13 11.22
C GLY A 161 6.81 -19.59 11.54
N ASN A 162 6.31 -19.97 12.72
CA ASN A 162 5.10 -19.42 13.30
C ASN A 162 5.49 -18.41 14.39
N TYR A 163 4.92 -17.22 14.33
CA TYR A 163 5.30 -16.10 15.18
C TYR A 163 4.09 -15.55 15.93
N THR A 164 4.36 -15.09 17.15
CA THR A 164 3.48 -14.16 17.87
C THR A 164 4.16 -12.81 17.88
N PHE A 165 3.53 -11.81 17.27
CA PHE A 165 4.00 -10.44 17.29
C PHE A 165 3.30 -9.66 18.41
N THR A 166 4.02 -8.77 19.07
CA THR A 166 3.46 -7.78 19.97
C THR A 166 3.73 -6.39 19.43
N VAL A 167 2.68 -5.58 19.39
CA VAL A 167 2.78 -4.15 19.11
C VAL A 167 2.85 -3.44 20.45
N THR A 168 3.89 -2.65 20.66
CA THR A 168 4.08 -1.89 21.91
C THR A 168 4.21 -0.41 21.63
N SER A 169 3.73 0.44 22.53
CA SER A 169 4.01 1.88 22.49
C SER A 169 5.51 2.12 22.71
N SER A 170 6.15 2.85 21.79
CA SER A 170 7.59 3.16 21.90
C SER A 170 7.91 4.10 23.08
N LYS A 171 6.89 4.77 23.64
CA LYS A 171 7.04 5.73 24.74
C LYS A 171 7.26 5.06 26.09
N ASP A 172 6.52 4.00 26.36
CA ASP A 172 6.40 3.38 27.69
C ASP A 172 6.43 1.84 27.66
N ASN A 173 6.63 1.23 26.49
CA ASN A 173 6.65 -0.22 26.27
C ASN A 173 5.34 -0.95 26.63
N ASN A 174 4.23 -0.23 26.82
CA ASN A 174 2.93 -0.85 27.05
C ASN A 174 2.51 -1.67 25.81
N ILE A 175 1.98 -2.88 26.05
CA ILE A 175 1.47 -3.74 24.98
C ILE A 175 0.12 -3.20 24.51
N GLU A 176 0.05 -2.87 23.23
CA GLU A 176 -1.13 -2.30 22.58
C GLU A 176 -1.94 -3.36 21.83
N LEU A 177 -1.25 -4.36 21.28
CA LEU A 177 -1.87 -5.46 20.54
C LEU A 177 -0.96 -6.69 20.54
N THR A 178 -1.55 -7.87 20.69
CA THR A 178 -0.86 -9.16 20.49
C THR A 178 -1.48 -9.88 19.30
N ILE A 179 -0.63 -10.33 18.37
CA ILE A 179 -1.02 -10.97 17.12
C ILE A 179 -0.43 -12.40 17.11
N PRO A 180 -1.18 -13.41 17.57
CA PRO A 180 -0.68 -14.77 17.69
C PRO A 180 -0.77 -15.53 16.35
N ASN A 181 0.01 -16.62 16.26
CA ASN A 181 -0.11 -17.66 15.23
C ASN A 181 0.06 -17.19 13.78
N ILE A 182 1.00 -16.29 13.54
CA ILE A 182 1.33 -15.83 12.18
C ILE A 182 2.36 -16.75 11.54
N ASN A 183 1.93 -17.54 10.57
CA ASN A 183 2.80 -18.39 9.77
C ASN A 183 3.44 -17.60 8.62
N LEU A 184 4.76 -17.48 8.63
CA LEU A 184 5.53 -16.77 7.61
C LEU A 184 6.39 -17.75 6.79
N GLY A 185 5.97 -17.98 5.54
CA GLY A 185 6.71 -18.76 4.54
C GLY A 185 7.62 -17.89 3.67
N ASN A 186 8.28 -18.46 2.66
CA ASN A 186 9.17 -17.71 1.76
C ASN A 186 8.39 -16.68 0.90
N ASN A 187 8.16 -15.49 1.45
CA ASN A 187 7.44 -14.40 0.79
C ASN A 187 7.69 -13.04 1.45
N TYR A 188 7.14 -12.00 0.82
CA TYR A 188 7.07 -10.65 1.38
C TYR A 188 5.74 -10.44 2.07
N TYR A 189 5.80 -9.83 3.24
CA TYR A 189 4.64 -9.53 4.07
C TYR A 189 4.66 -8.08 4.50
N THR A 190 3.52 -7.42 4.41
CA THR A 190 3.32 -6.12 5.04
C THR A 190 2.34 -6.26 6.19
N LEU A 191 2.80 -5.92 7.39
CA LEU A 191 1.97 -5.77 8.57
C LEU A 191 1.48 -4.33 8.61
N TYR A 192 0.18 -4.13 8.44
CA TYR A 192 -0.47 -2.84 8.61
C TYR A 192 -1.03 -2.75 10.02
N THR A 193 -0.68 -1.71 10.78
CA THR A 193 -1.45 -1.34 11.97
C THR A 193 -2.49 -0.29 11.59
N ILE A 194 -3.72 -0.49 12.02
CA ILE A 194 -4.86 0.38 11.76
C ILE A 194 -5.66 0.54 13.06
N GLY A 195 -6.71 1.35 13.03
CA GLY A 195 -7.47 1.55 14.26
C GLY A 195 -6.81 2.59 15.15
N LYS A 196 -7.16 2.53 16.44
CA LYS A 196 -6.72 3.35 17.56
C LYS A 196 -6.66 4.85 17.26
N ASN A 197 -7.67 5.54 17.76
CA ASN A 197 -7.71 7.00 17.83
C ASN A 197 -8.32 7.39 19.17
N LYS A 198 -8.49 8.70 19.41
CA LYS A 198 -9.09 9.26 20.63
C LYS A 198 -10.48 8.70 20.98
N LYS A 199 -11.19 8.05 20.04
CA LYS A 199 -12.56 7.53 20.21
C LYS A 199 -12.63 6.01 20.36
N THR A 200 -11.92 5.26 19.51
CA THR A 200 -12.07 3.80 19.43
C THR A 200 -11.10 3.04 20.35
N ASN A 201 -10.00 3.68 20.77
CA ASN A 201 -8.94 3.15 21.64
C ASN A 201 -8.51 1.68 21.40
N SER A 202 -8.73 1.17 20.19
CA SER A 202 -8.49 -0.23 19.84
C SER A 202 -7.61 -0.28 18.61
N LEU A 203 -6.39 -0.77 18.79
CA LEU A 203 -5.43 -1.00 17.72
C LEU A 203 -5.70 -2.36 17.09
N GLU A 204 -5.60 -2.43 15.76
CA GLU A 204 -5.76 -3.66 15.01
C GLU A 204 -4.63 -3.83 14.02
N ALA A 205 -4.42 -5.06 13.56
CA ALA A 205 -3.41 -5.38 12.56
C ALA A 205 -4.00 -6.18 11.40
N VAL A 206 -3.51 -5.90 10.19
CA VAL A 206 -3.81 -6.65 8.97
C VAL A 206 -2.48 -7.04 8.36
N ILE A 207 -2.24 -8.34 8.21
CA ILE A 207 -1.03 -8.85 7.56
C ILE A 207 -1.38 -9.29 6.15
N LEU A 208 -0.71 -8.70 5.16
CA LEU A 208 -0.90 -9.01 3.76
C LEU A 208 0.37 -9.60 3.18
N LYS A 209 0.20 -10.69 2.44
CA LYS A 209 1.23 -11.22 1.55
C LYS A 209 1.31 -10.32 0.32
N GLU A 210 2.51 -9.93 -0.09
CA GLU A 210 2.71 -9.22 -1.34
C GLU A 210 2.75 -10.19 -2.51
N SER A 211 2.28 -9.74 -3.68
CA SER A 211 2.37 -10.56 -4.89
C SER A 211 3.84 -10.66 -5.28
N GLY A 212 4.40 -11.86 -5.27
CA GLY A 212 5.80 -12.13 -5.63
C GLY A 212 6.20 -11.83 -7.08
N THR A 213 5.44 -11.00 -7.79
CA THR A 213 5.80 -10.43 -9.10
C THR A 213 6.84 -9.33 -8.94
N HIS A 214 7.99 -9.67 -8.36
CA HIS A 214 9.20 -8.90 -8.62
C HIS A 214 9.54 -9.17 -10.08
N ARG A 215 9.34 -8.16 -10.95
CA ARG A 215 9.67 -8.24 -12.38
C ARG A 215 11.19 -8.45 -12.54
N ASN A 216 11.62 -9.70 -12.50
CA ASN A 216 12.94 -10.13 -12.96
C ASN A 216 12.88 -10.45 -14.47
N ASP A 217 12.30 -9.58 -15.29
CA ASP A 217 12.40 -9.70 -16.74
C ASP A 217 12.34 -8.32 -17.41
N LEU A 218 13.42 -7.56 -17.24
CA LEU A 218 13.75 -6.42 -18.10
C LEU A 218 15.22 -6.53 -18.50
N SER A 219 15.53 -7.64 -19.17
CA SER A 219 16.69 -7.74 -20.04
C SER A 219 16.40 -8.75 -21.15
N ARG A 220 15.75 -8.28 -22.22
CA ARG A 220 15.95 -8.80 -23.56
C ARG A 220 16.43 -7.67 -24.44
#